data_AF-A0A662KUL9-F1
#
_entry.id   AF-A0A662KUL9-F1
#
_cell.length_a   1.000
_cell.length_b   1.000
_cell.length_c   1.000
_cell.angle_alpha   90.00
_cell.angle_beta   90.00
_cell.angle_gamma   90.00
#
_symmetry.space_group_name_H-M   'P 1'
#
loop_
_entity.id
_entity.type
_entity.pdbx_description
1 polymer ?
#
loop_
_entity_poly.entity_id
_entity_poly.type
_entity_poly.pdbx_seq_one_letter_code
_entity_poly.pdbx_strand_id
1 'polypeptide(L)' 'LDGVEYLAVNNTFISVLKLIQALRDLSAINNTTLLIPILKDAFEKHQINMLEREVDGVLSD' A
#
# COMPACT_ATOMS: atom_id res chain seq x y z
N LEU A 1 3.53 2.67 15.07
CA LEU A 1 3.41 2.37 13.62
C LEU A 1 2.40 1.26 13.56
N ASP A 2 1.26 1.52 12.95
CA ASP A 2 0.12 0.60 12.94
C ASP A 2 -0.25 0.39 11.48
N GLY A 3 -0.59 -0.84 11.06
CA GLY A 3 -0.97 -1.11 9.67
C GLY A 3 0.20 -1.39 8.72
N VAL A 4 0.18 -0.79 7.52
CA VAL A 4 1.13 -1.10 6.44
C VAL A 4 2.55 -0.69 6.79
N GLU A 5 2.72 0.38 7.55
CA GLU A 5 4.00 0.88 8.04
C GLU A 5 4.66 -0.11 8.97
N TYR A 6 3.87 -0.70 9.87
CA TYR A 6 4.36 -1.75 10.76
C TYR A 6 4.88 -2.92 9.95
N LEU A 7 4.11 -3.34 8.94
CA LEU A 7 4.52 -4.42 8.04
C LEU A 7 5.79 -4.05 7.27
N ALA A 8 5.91 -2.81 6.81
CA ALA A 8 7.06 -2.33 6.04
C ALA A 8 8.34 -2.17 6.88
N VAL A 9 8.23 -1.89 8.17
CA VAL A 9 9.38 -1.86 9.09
C VAL A 9 9.82 -3.26 9.48
N ASN A 10 8.88 -4.19 9.64
CA ASN A 10 9.17 -5.55 10.11
C ASN A 10 9.39 -6.58 8.99
N ASN A 11 9.22 -6.18 7.74
CA ASN A 11 9.43 -7.02 6.56
C ASN A 11 10.17 -6.24 5.49
N THR A 12 10.58 -6.91 4.41
CA THR A 12 11.09 -6.17 3.25
C THR A 12 9.95 -5.37 2.61
N PHE A 13 10.21 -4.12 2.22
CA PHE A 13 9.24 -3.28 1.53
C PHE A 13 8.60 -3.99 0.31
N ILE A 14 9.40 -4.71 -0.47
CA ILE A 14 8.94 -5.46 -1.64
C ILE A 14 7.92 -6.54 -1.27
N SER A 15 8.06 -7.21 -0.12
CA SER A 15 7.05 -8.17 0.35
C SER A 15 5.72 -7.50 0.66
N VAL A 16 5.75 -6.31 1.26
CA VAL A 16 4.55 -5.52 1.57
C VAL A 16 3.89 -4.97 0.31
N LEU A 17 4.69 -4.53 -0.66
CA LEU A 17 4.19 -4.09 -1.96
C LEU A 17 3.44 -5.22 -2.69
N LYS A 18 3.99 -6.44 -2.68
CA LYS A 18 3.34 -7.64 -3.24
C LYS A 18 2.04 -8.00 -2.51
N LEU A 19 1.98 -7.78 -1.20
CA LEU A 19 0.74 -7.96 -0.43
C LEU A 19 -0.33 -6.97 -0.90
N ILE A 20 0.02 -5.69 -1.07
CA ILE A 20 -0.91 -4.66 -1.55
C ILE A 20 -1.41 -4.98 -2.96
N GLN A 21 -0.52 -5.43 -3.85
CA GLN A 21 -0.88 -5.92 -5.18
C GLN A 21 -1.92 -7.05 -5.10
N ALA A 22 -1.68 -8.07 -4.28
CA ALA A 22 -2.61 -9.19 -4.12
C ALA A 22 -3.97 -8.75 -3.55
N LEU A 23 -3.97 -7.80 -2.61
CA LEU A 23 -5.21 -7.25 -2.04
C LEU A 23 -6.01 -6.43 -3.06
N ARG A 24 -5.35 -5.62 -3.90
CA ARG A 24 -5.98 -4.92 -5.01
C ARG A 24 -6.62 -5.92 -5.98
N ASP A 25 -5.87 -6.95 -6.38
CA ASP A 25 -6.35 -7.94 -7.33
C ASP A 25 -7.59 -8.67 -6.79
N LEU A 26 -7.60 -9.02 -5.50
CA LEU A 26 -8.77 -9.58 -4.82
C LEU A 26 -9.95 -8.60 -4.79
N SER A 27 -9.69 -7.31 -4.55
CA SER A 27 -10.72 -6.28 -4.54
C SER A 27 -11.36 -6.11 -5.92
N ALA A 28 -10.56 -6.16 -6.98
CA ALA A 28 -11.01 -6.08 -8.36
C ALA A 28 -11.88 -7.29 -8.75
N ILE A 29 -11.46 -8.51 -8.39
CA ILE A 29 -12.23 -9.75 -8.64
C ILE A 29 -13.58 -9.70 -7.93
N ASN A 30 -13.60 -9.20 -6.70
CA ASN A 30 -14.80 -9.17 -5.86
C ASN A 30 -15.65 -7.91 -6.07
N ASN A 31 -15.25 -7.01 -6.98
CA ASN A 31 -15.91 -5.74 -7.25
C ASN A 31 -16.13 -4.89 -5.98
N THR A 32 -15.13 -4.88 -5.11
CA THR A 32 -15.10 -4.09 -3.87
C THR A 32 -14.12 -2.93 -3.98
N THR A 33 -14.25 -1.94 -3.11
CA THR A 33 -13.28 -0.84 -2.98
C THR A 33 -12.37 -1.09 -1.79
N LEU A 34 -11.06 -1.11 -2.04
CA LEU A 34 -10.03 -1.23 -1.00
C LEU A 34 -9.49 0.16 -0.66
N LEU A 35 -9.62 0.56 0.61
CA LEU A 35 -9.01 1.78 1.14
C LEU A 35 -7.85 1.39 2.07
N ILE A 36 -6.67 1.94 1.80
CA ILE A 36 -5.45 1.67 2.57
C ILE A 36 -4.92 3.00 3.14
N PRO A 37 -5.00 3.22 4.45
CA PRO A 37 -4.36 4.38 5.06
C PRO A 37 -2.84 4.19 5.04
N ILE A 38 -2.12 5.22 4.60
CA ILE A 38 -0.66 5.25 4.54
C ILE A 38 -0.15 6.52 5.24
N LEU A 39 0.71 6.35 6.25
CA LEU A 39 1.51 7.39 6.86
C LEU A 39 2.76 7.61 6.02
N LYS A 40 2.73 8.64 5.15
CA LYS A 40 3.79 8.89 4.17
C LYS A 40 5.19 9.04 4.79
N ASP A 41 5.28 9.62 5.98
CA ASP A 41 6.56 9.87 6.68
C ASP A 41 7.28 8.60 7.15
N ALA A 42 6.58 7.44 7.16
CA ALA A 42 7.18 6.16 7.51
C ALA A 42 7.90 5.48 6.33
N PHE A 43 7.84 6.07 5.13
CA PHE A 43 8.41 5.50 3.90
C PHE A 43 9.35 6.48 3.22
N GLU A 44 10.31 5.94 2.49
CA GLU A 44 11.10 6.76 1.59
C GLU A 44 10.26 7.24 0.39
N LYS A 45 10.62 8.41 -0.16
CA LYS A 45 9.91 8.97 -1.33
C LYS A 45 9.76 7.98 -2.49
N HIS A 46 10.80 7.17 -2.74
CA HIS A 46 10.77 6.18 -3.80
C HIS A 46 9.77 5.04 -3.52
N GLN A 47 9.61 4.65 -2.25
CA GLN A 47 8.65 3.64 -1.81
C GLN A 47 7.21 4.15 -1.92
N ILE A 48 6.96 5.40 -1.53
CA ILE A 48 5.66 6.05 -1.75
C ILE A 48 5.30 6.05 -3.24
N ASN A 49 6.23 6.47 -4.12
CA ASN A 49 5.98 6.45 -5.57
C ASN A 49 5.66 5.05 -6.11
N MET A 50 6.22 3.99 -5.51
CA MET A 50 5.89 2.61 -5.88
C MET A 50 4.49 2.23 -5.39
N LEU A 51 4.14 2.55 -4.14
CA LEU A 51 2.80 2.31 -3.59
C LEU A 51 1.70 3.01 -4.39
N GLU A 52 1.91 4.28 -4.76
CA GLU A 52 0.94 5.07 -5.53
C GLU A 52 0.71 4.49 -6.94
N ARG A 53 1.69 3.78 -7.52
CA ARG A 53 1.54 3.07 -8.81
C ARG A 53 0.76 1.76 -8.69
N GLU A 54 0.62 1.22 -7.48
CA GLU A 54 -0.08 -0.04 -7.24
C GLU A 54 -1.56 0.14 -6.88
N VAL A 55 -2.07 1.36 -6.81
CA VAL A 55 -3.47 1.65 -6.45
C VAL A 55 -4.16 2.44 -7.56
N ASP A 56 -5.49 2.34 -7.62
CA ASP A 56 -6.29 3.03 -8.65
C ASP A 56 -6.35 4.55 -8.45
N GLY A 57 -6.09 5.03 -7.24
CA GLY A 57 -6.08 6.45 -6.91
C GLY A 57 -5.51 6.74 -5.53
N VAL A 58 -5.06 7.99 -5.35
CA VAL A 58 -4.54 8.51 -4.08
C VAL A 58 -5.47 9.60 -3.60
N LEU A 59 -5.96 9.46 -2.37
CA LEU A 59 -6.70 10.51 -1.68
C LEU A 59 -5.71 11.25 -0.78
N SER A 60 -5.49 12.53 -1.07
CA SER A 60 -4.71 13.43 -0.25
C SER A 60 -5.38 14.79 -0.28
N ASP A 61 -5.82 15.25 0.90
CA ASP A 61 -6.27 16.63 1.12
C ASP A 61 -5.13 17.63 0.96
#